data_AF-A0A978T459-F1
#
_entry.id   AF-A0A978T459-F1
#
_cell.length_a   1.000
_cell.length_b   1.000
_cell.length_c   1.000
_cell.angle_alpha   90.00
_cell.angle_beta   90.00
_cell.angle_gamma   90.00
#
_symmetry.space_group_name_H-M   'P 1'
#
loop_
_entity.id
_entity.type
_entity.pdbx_description
1 polymer ?
#
loop_
_entity_poly.entity_id
_entity_poly.type
_entity_poly.pdbx_seq_one_letter_code
_entity_poly.pdbx_strand_id
1 'polypeptide(L)'
;MKQFRTELRSWLTQLVSEIKYSLRDLKQEILSEIKAEIRGQLGRVPTQPQPSPIPTTQPTLQEEEEEFTQKSLERKTVEQLRKLAEKLKIKGRSQMRKPQLIEAILSKSKGI
;
A
#
# COMPACT_ATOMS: atom_id res chain seq x y z
N MET A 1 31.21 25.10 33.06
CA MET A 1 30.16 25.26 32.01
C MET A 1 30.39 24.46 30.72
N LYS A 2 31.63 24.31 30.19
CA LYS A 2 31.85 23.58 28.91
C LYS A 2 31.60 22.05 29.00
N GLN A 3 32.01 21.42 30.10
CA GLN A 3 31.88 19.96 30.29
C GLN A 3 30.42 19.47 30.30
N PHE A 4 29.57 20.14 31.07
CA PHE A 4 28.13 19.84 31.15
C PHE A 4 27.43 19.83 29.79
N ARG A 5 27.80 20.77 28.89
CA ARG A 5 27.21 20.84 27.54
C ARG A 5 27.61 19.65 26.67
N THR A 6 28.81 19.10 26.86
CA THR A 6 29.29 17.93 26.12
C THR A 6 28.60 16.67 26.60
N GLU A 7 28.47 16.49 27.92
CA GLU A 7 27.75 15.35 28.50
C GLU A 7 26.27 15.35 28.11
N LEU A 8 25.61 16.52 28.16
CA LEU A 8 24.22 16.66 27.72
C LEU A 8 24.06 16.29 26.24
N ARG A 9 24.98 16.70 25.37
CA ARG A 9 24.95 16.34 23.95
C ARG A 9 25.16 14.86 23.71
N SER A 10 26.05 14.22 24.47
CA SER A 10 26.28 12.77 24.40
C SER A 10 25.03 12.01 24.82
N TRP A 11 24.44 12.39 25.96
CA TRP A 11 23.22 11.76 26.46
C TRP A 11 22.04 11.92 25.50
N LEU A 12 21.84 13.11 24.93
CA LEU A 12 20.80 13.35 23.92
C LEU A 12 21.02 12.50 22.65
N THR A 13 22.27 12.37 22.21
CA THR A 13 22.60 11.55 21.02
C THR A 13 22.32 10.07 21.28
N GLN A 14 22.61 9.62 22.50
CA GLN A 14 22.35 8.24 22.93
C GLN A 14 20.85 7.96 23.02
N LEU A 15 20.09 8.85 23.67
CA LEU A 15 18.63 8.74 23.78
C LEU A 15 17.96 8.72 22.39
N VAL A 16 18.37 9.61 21.49
CA VAL A 16 17.85 9.65 20.11
C VAL A 16 18.18 8.37 19.35
N SER A 17 19.35 7.77 19.60
CA SER A 17 19.73 6.51 18.95
C SER A 17 18.90 5.35 19.48
N GLU A 18 18.72 5.27 20.81
CA GLU A 18 17.93 4.23 21.47
C GLU A 18 16.47 4.25 20.99
N ILE A 19 15.84 5.43 20.97
CA ILE A 19 14.48 5.60 20.43
C ILE A 19 14.42 5.18 18.96
N LYS A 20 15.41 5.56 18.15
CA LYS A 20 15.47 5.21 16.73
C LYS A 20 15.60 3.69 16.51
N TYR A 21 16.37 3.00 17.35
CA TYR A 21 16.51 1.55 17.29
C TYR A 21 15.22 0.85 17.71
N SER A 22 14.63 1.22 18.85
CA SER A 22 13.36 0.64 19.31
C SER A 22 12.24 0.84 18.30
N LEU A 23 12.16 2.02 17.67
CA LEU A 23 11.15 2.28 16.63
C LEU A 23 11.38 1.43 15.38
N ARG A 24 12.64 1.22 14.99
CA ARG A 24 12.99 0.36 13.84
C ARG A 24 12.61 -1.09 14.12
N ASP A 25 12.90 -1.56 15.32
CA ASP A 25 12.66 -2.94 15.74
C ASP A 25 11.16 -3.25 15.77
N LEU A 26 10.38 -2.40 16.45
CA LEU A 26 8.92 -2.50 16.48
C LEU A 26 8.30 -2.46 15.08
N LYS A 27 8.84 -1.59 14.20
CA LYS A 27 8.38 -1.54 12.80
C LYS A 27 8.64 -2.86 12.08
N GLN A 28 9.77 -3.52 12.31
CA GLN A 28 10.09 -4.78 11.64
C GLN A 28 9.24 -5.94 12.17
N GLU A 29 8.99 -5.98 13.48
CA GLU A 29 8.11 -6.98 14.10
C GLU A 29 6.70 -6.90 13.50
N ILE A 30 6.09 -5.72 13.51
CA ILE A 30 4.74 -5.50 12.96
C ILE A 30 4.69 -5.83 11.47
N LEU A 31 5.70 -5.42 10.70
CA LEU A 31 5.76 -5.73 9.27
C LEU A 31 5.91 -7.24 9.02
N SER A 32 6.67 -7.94 9.85
CA SER A 32 6.86 -9.38 9.75
C SER A 32 5.56 -10.13 10.06
N GLU A 33 4.85 -9.74 11.11
CA GLU A 33 3.57 -10.33 11.51
C GLU A 33 2.51 -10.16 10.40
N ILE A 34 2.32 -8.93 9.92
CA ILE A 34 1.36 -8.65 8.83
C ILE A 34 1.73 -9.44 7.57
N LYS A 35 3.02 -9.56 7.25
CA LYS A 35 3.49 -10.30 6.08
C LYS A 35 3.26 -11.81 6.21
N ALA A 36 3.42 -12.36 7.41
CA ALA A 36 3.14 -13.76 7.71
C ALA A 36 1.63 -14.05 7.62
N GLU A 37 0.81 -13.18 8.20
CA GLU A 37 -0.66 -13.29 8.21
C GLU A 37 -1.25 -13.22 6.79
N ILE A 38 -0.82 -12.25 5.97
CA ILE A 38 -1.24 -12.16 4.55
C ILE A 38 -0.83 -13.42 3.79
N ARG A 39 0.36 -13.97 4.05
CA ARG A 39 0.83 -15.20 3.41
C ARG A 39 0.00 -16.42 3.85
N GLY A 40 -0.40 -16.47 5.11
CA GLY A 40 -1.28 -17.51 5.65
C GLY A 40 -2.67 -17.48 5.04
N GLN A 41 -3.21 -16.28 4.79
CA GLN A 41 -4.51 -16.10 4.13
C GLN A 41 -4.49 -16.41 2.63
N LEU A 42 -3.34 -16.25 1.95
CA LEU A 42 -3.16 -16.62 0.53
C LEU A 42 -2.70 -18.10 0.33
N GLY A 43 -2.65 -18.90 1.40
CA GLY A 43 -1.96 -20.19 1.46
C GLY A 43 -2.83 -21.40 1.82
N ARG A 44 -4.13 -21.40 1.52
CA ARG A 44 -4.97 -22.62 1.55
C ARG A 44 -5.34 -23.09 0.14
N VAL A 45 -4.34 -23.38 -0.68
CA VAL A 45 -4.48 -24.41 -1.73
C VAL A 45 -3.54 -25.54 -1.32
N PRO A 46 -4.06 -26.64 -0.74
CA PRO A 46 -3.24 -27.82 -0.56
C PRO A 46 -2.93 -28.38 -1.96
N THR A 47 -1.68 -28.26 -2.39
CA THR A 47 -1.17 -28.96 -3.58
C THR A 47 -1.12 -30.46 -3.25
N GLN A 48 -2.24 -31.14 -3.41
CA GLN A 48 -2.28 -32.59 -3.48
C GLN A 48 -1.89 -32.99 -4.92
N PRO A 49 -0.91 -33.88 -5.13
CA PRO A 49 -0.64 -34.42 -6.46
C PRO A 49 -1.68 -35.49 -6.75
N GLN A 50 -2.75 -35.16 -7.48
CA GLN A 50 -3.59 -36.18 -8.12
C GLN A 50 -3.56 -35.99 -9.64
N PRO A 51 -3.09 -37.01 -10.39
CA PRO A 51 -3.34 -37.09 -11.81
C PRO A 51 -4.69 -37.78 -12.00
N SER A 52 -5.70 -37.07 -12.54
CA SER A 52 -6.71 -37.65 -13.44
C SER A 52 -7.62 -36.56 -14.05
N PRO A 53 -8.02 -36.72 -15.32
CA PRO A 53 -8.82 -35.76 -16.06
C PRO A 53 -10.32 -36.00 -15.84
N ILE A 54 -11.15 -34.97 -16.08
CA ILE A 54 -12.56 -34.95 -16.56
C ILE A 54 -13.28 -33.70 -15.98
N PRO A 55 -14.16 -33.03 -16.76
CA PRO A 55 -14.36 -31.59 -16.75
C PRO A 55 -15.63 -31.14 -16.00
N THR A 56 -15.82 -29.82 -15.95
CA THR A 56 -17.06 -29.12 -15.55
C THR A 56 -17.24 -29.13 -14.03
N THR A 57 -17.04 -28.03 -13.32
CA THR A 57 -17.94 -26.88 -13.31
C THR A 57 -17.21 -25.79 -12.51
N GLN A 58 -16.90 -24.64 -13.11
CA GLN A 58 -16.46 -23.46 -12.36
C GLN A 58 -17.71 -22.66 -11.99
N PRO A 59 -18.09 -22.54 -10.71
CA PRO A 59 -18.98 -21.49 -10.25
C PRO A 59 -18.12 -20.24 -9.96
N THR A 60 -18.42 -19.19 -10.71
CA THR A 60 -18.26 -17.79 -10.31
C THR A 60 -16.83 -17.34 -10.03
N LEU A 61 -16.09 -17.10 -11.12
CA LEU A 61 -15.23 -15.92 -11.18
C LEU A 61 -16.11 -14.70 -10.86
N GLN A 62 -16.05 -14.24 -9.62
CA GLN A 62 -16.36 -12.84 -9.35
C GLN A 62 -15.27 -12.08 -10.08
N GLU A 63 -15.61 -11.64 -11.29
CA GLU A 63 -15.02 -10.48 -11.91
C GLU A 63 -15.06 -9.38 -10.85
N GLU A 64 -13.95 -9.22 -10.11
CA GLU A 64 -13.66 -7.95 -9.47
C GLU A 64 -13.54 -6.97 -10.63
N GLU A 65 -14.66 -6.38 -11.04
CA GLU A 65 -14.63 -5.04 -11.61
C GLU A 65 -13.76 -4.26 -10.63
N GLU A 66 -12.53 -3.92 -11.03
CA GLU A 66 -11.72 -2.93 -10.33
C GLU A 66 -12.51 -1.62 -10.41
N GLU A 67 -13.50 -1.49 -9.55
CA GLU A 67 -14.37 -0.35 -9.50
C GLU A 67 -13.42 0.79 -9.10
N PHE A 68 -13.24 1.74 -10.01
CA PHE A 68 -12.43 2.96 -9.83
C PHE A 68 -13.09 3.84 -8.75
N THR A 69 -13.21 3.32 -7.54
CA THR A 69 -13.91 3.92 -6.42
C THR A 69 -13.01 4.94 -5.76
N GLN A 70 -13.64 5.96 -5.15
CA GLN A 70 -12.94 6.98 -4.38
C GLN A 70 -11.99 6.37 -3.35
N LYS A 71 -12.46 5.33 -2.64
CA LYS A 71 -11.70 4.63 -1.60
C LYS A 71 -10.44 3.93 -2.15
N SER A 72 -10.50 3.38 -3.35
CA SER A 72 -9.34 2.79 -4.04
C SER A 72 -8.33 3.86 -4.45
N LEU A 73 -8.81 5.00 -4.94
CA LEU A 73 -7.98 6.12 -5.38
C LEU A 73 -7.37 6.91 -4.20
N GLU A 74 -8.05 7.01 -3.06
CA GLU A 74 -7.53 7.65 -1.84
C GLU A 74 -6.31 6.91 -1.28
N ARG A 75 -6.29 5.58 -1.41
CA ARG A 75 -5.16 4.72 -1.04
C ARG A 75 -3.94 4.88 -1.96
N LYS A 76 -4.13 5.40 -3.18
CA LYS A 76 -3.04 5.65 -4.14
C LYS A 76 -2.33 6.98 -3.86
N THR A 77 -1.06 7.05 -4.23
CA THR A 77 -0.26 8.29 -4.10
C THR A 77 -0.63 9.30 -5.19
N VAL A 78 -0.32 10.58 -4.97
CA VAL A 78 -0.56 11.64 -5.98
C VAL A 78 0.11 11.32 -7.31
N GLU A 79 1.30 10.71 -7.27
CA GLU A 79 2.03 10.31 -8.47
C GLU A 79 1.33 9.17 -9.22
N GLN A 80 0.82 8.18 -8.50
CA GLN A 80 0.01 7.10 -9.09
C GLN A 80 -1.30 7.64 -9.69
N LEU A 81 -1.97 8.57 -9.00
CA LEU A 81 -3.16 9.24 -9.51
C LEU A 81 -2.84 10.05 -10.77
N ARG A 82 -1.68 10.74 -10.83
CA ARG A 82 -1.25 11.45 -12.05
C ARG A 82 -0.95 10.51 -13.22
N LYS A 83 -0.39 9.33 -12.97
CA LYS A 83 -0.18 8.29 -13.99
C LYS A 83 -1.50 7.70 -14.48
N LEU A 84 -2.47 7.50 -13.59
CA LEU A 84 -3.82 7.06 -14.00
C LEU A 84 -4.54 8.14 -14.81
N ALA A 85 -4.45 9.40 -14.37
CA ALA A 85 -4.97 10.55 -15.11
C ALA A 85 -4.29 10.72 -16.49
N GLU A 86 -3.00 10.35 -16.61
CA GLU A 86 -2.29 10.26 -17.91
C GLU A 86 -2.95 9.27 -18.84
N LYS A 87 -3.13 8.04 -18.34
CA LYS A 87 -3.67 6.91 -19.08
C LYS A 87 -5.10 7.20 -19.55
N LEU A 88 -5.86 7.90 -18.71
CA LEU A 88 -7.22 8.36 -18.99
C LEU A 88 -7.28 9.67 -19.83
N LYS A 89 -6.12 10.22 -20.22
CA LYS A 89 -5.98 11.46 -21.01
C LYS A 89 -6.73 12.66 -20.40
N ILE A 90 -6.70 12.79 -19.07
CA ILE A 90 -7.30 13.91 -18.34
C ILE A 90 -6.43 15.16 -18.52
N LYS A 91 -7.01 16.22 -19.11
CA LYS A 91 -6.34 17.53 -19.28
C LYS A 91 -6.19 18.24 -17.94
N GLY A 92 -5.08 18.95 -17.74
CA GLY A 92 -4.84 19.71 -16.50
C GLY A 92 -4.38 18.88 -15.29
N ARG A 93 -4.10 17.58 -15.45
CA ARG A 93 -3.67 16.67 -14.37
C ARG A 93 -2.48 17.15 -13.51
N SER A 94 -1.57 17.94 -14.07
CA SER A 94 -0.40 18.47 -13.35
C SER A 94 -0.77 19.61 -12.39
N GLN A 95 -1.83 20.36 -12.69
CA GLN A 95 -2.35 21.49 -11.89
C GLN A 95 -3.36 21.01 -10.82
N MET A 96 -3.91 19.80 -10.96
CA MET A 96 -4.92 19.24 -10.07
C MET A 96 -4.33 18.74 -8.74
N ARG A 97 -5.03 19.00 -7.64
CA ARG A 97 -4.72 18.46 -6.30
C ARG A 97 -5.20 17.01 -6.16
N LYS A 98 -4.70 16.27 -5.16
CA LYS A 98 -5.07 14.86 -4.89
C LYS A 98 -6.59 14.60 -5.00
N PRO A 99 -7.49 15.33 -4.30
CA PRO A 99 -8.93 15.08 -4.41
C PRO A 99 -9.49 15.36 -5.82
N GLN A 100 -9.02 16.42 -6.49
CA GLN A 100 -9.45 16.75 -7.85
C GLN A 100 -9.01 15.69 -8.87
N LEU A 101 -7.83 15.09 -8.70
CA LEU A 101 -7.38 13.96 -9.52
C LEU A 101 -8.28 12.74 -9.32
N ILE A 102 -8.67 12.45 -8.08
CA ILE A 102 -9.55 11.32 -7.75
C ILE A 102 -10.90 11.50 -8.42
N GLU A 103 -11.51 12.69 -8.28
CA GLU A 103 -12.80 13.01 -8.87
C GLU A 103 -12.77 12.97 -10.41
N ALA A 104 -11.71 13.52 -11.02
CA ALA A 104 -11.55 13.50 -12.47
C ALA A 104 -11.37 12.07 -13.02
N ILE A 105 -10.65 11.20 -12.29
CA ILE A 105 -10.49 9.78 -12.64
C ILE A 105 -11.82 9.04 -12.51
N LEU A 106 -12.56 9.25 -11.41
CA LEU A 106 -13.89 8.70 -11.17
C LEU A 106 -14.91 9.11 -12.23
N SER A 107 -14.96 10.41 -12.54
CA SER A 107 -15.85 10.95 -13.57
C SER A 107 -15.56 10.35 -14.93
N LYS A 108 -14.28 10.10 -15.25
CA LYS A 108 -13.86 9.49 -16.51
C LYS A 108 -14.13 7.98 -16.56
N SER A 109 -14.01 7.28 -15.43
CA SER A 109 -14.27 5.83 -15.35
C SER A 109 -15.76 5.48 -15.27
N LYS A 110 -16.59 6.37 -14.73
CA LYS A 110 -18.06 6.20 -14.64
C LYS A 110 -18.79 6.59 -15.94
N GLY A 111 -18.08 7.19 -16.90
CA GLY A 111 -18.64 7.76 -18.14
C GLY A 111 -18.46 6.89 -19.39
N ILE A 112 -18.33 5.57 -19.24
CA ILE A 112 -18.35 4.56 -20.32
C ILE A 112 -19.48 3.60 -19.98
#